data_AF-A0A849NII5-F1
#
_entry.id   AF-A0A849NII5-F1
#
_cell.length_a   1.000
_cell.length_b   1.000
_cell.length_c   1.000
_cell.angle_alpha   90.00
_cell.angle_beta   90.00
_cell.angle_gamma   90.00
#
_symmetry.space_group_name_H-M   'P 1'
#
loop_
_entity.id
_entity.type
_entity.pdbx_description
1 polymer ?
#
loop_
_entity_poly.entity_id
_entity_poly.type
_entity_poly.pdbx_seq_one_letter_code
_entity_poly.pdbx_strand_id
1 'polypeptide(L)'
;MREQTKTYIEEFLTEMNSFFHSEQEIQMLLVQHLRNTGEYSNVFIEYYVPVENLNLYPWVNERKISIDIVVNRQNVFLPIEIKYKTKQQILNEFIFGEELNVELHEHGAKNENCYYFWKDVKRNELLLNSFNRIEENGLTLFITNDDRYKNEPRKFSQYAPFSIHQNKEVDANTQMSWDETNGAISDDRRRKFPSFSLINAYKISWQNMGLENHIFTIC
;
A
#
# COMPACT_ATOMS: atom_id res chain seq x y z
N MET A 1 17.04 -3.57 8.15
CA MET A 1 16.16 -4.68 7.71
C MET A 1 15.27 -4.22 6.57
N ARG A 2 14.70 -3.02 6.70
CA ARG A 2 13.78 -2.43 5.73
C ARG A 2 14.25 -2.42 4.29
N GLU A 3 15.44 -1.88 4.01
CA GLU A 3 15.94 -1.77 2.62
C GLU A 3 16.15 -3.15 1.96
N GLN A 4 16.66 -4.13 2.71
CA GLN A 4 16.81 -5.50 2.20
C GLN A 4 15.44 -6.13 1.90
N THR A 5 14.46 -5.95 2.78
CA THR A 5 13.08 -6.41 2.54
C THR A 5 12.45 -5.74 1.33
N LYS A 6 12.71 -4.44 1.14
CA LYS A 6 12.27 -3.70 -0.04
C LYS A 6 12.89 -4.27 -1.32
N THR A 7 14.19 -4.57 -1.32
CA THR A 7 14.86 -5.22 -2.47
C THR A 7 14.22 -6.56 -2.80
N TYR A 8 13.91 -7.41 -1.81
CA TYR A 8 13.21 -8.67 -2.08
C TYR A 8 11.80 -8.47 -2.65
N ILE A 9 11.07 -7.44 -2.23
CA ILE A 9 9.77 -7.10 -2.84
C ILE A 9 9.96 -6.65 -4.29
N GLU A 10 10.96 -5.81 -4.57
CA GLU A 10 11.27 -5.33 -5.92
C GLU A 10 11.65 -6.50 -6.85
N GLU A 11 12.51 -7.42 -6.38
CA GLU A 11 12.86 -8.66 -7.09
C GLU A 11 11.62 -9.51 -7.36
N PHE A 12 10.81 -9.79 -6.33
CA PHE A 12 9.55 -10.53 -6.47
C PHE A 12 8.63 -9.96 -7.56
N LEU A 13 8.45 -8.63 -7.60
CA LEU A 13 7.54 -7.98 -8.55
C LEU A 13 8.14 -7.85 -9.96
N THR A 14 9.46 -7.77 -10.08
CA THR A 14 10.16 -7.66 -11.37
C THR A 14 10.37 -9.01 -12.05
N GLU A 15 10.40 -10.11 -11.29
CA GLU A 15 10.45 -11.47 -11.82
C GLU A 15 9.05 -12.04 -12.17
N MET A 16 7.98 -11.43 -11.64
CA MET A 16 6.61 -11.89 -11.85
C MET A 16 6.13 -11.58 -13.28
N ASN A 17 5.86 -12.64 -14.04
CA ASN A 17 5.43 -12.58 -15.45
C ASN A 17 3.95 -12.94 -15.66
N SER A 18 3.20 -13.21 -14.60
CA SER A 18 1.75 -13.41 -14.62
C SER A 18 1.05 -12.36 -13.76
N PHE A 19 -0.21 -12.09 -14.04
CA PHE A 19 -0.99 -11.14 -13.26
C PHE A 19 -1.45 -11.73 -11.93
N PHE A 20 -1.92 -10.84 -11.06
CA PHE A 20 -2.56 -11.21 -9.82
C PHE A 20 -4.06 -11.01 -9.94
N HIS A 21 -4.83 -11.92 -9.36
CA HIS A 21 -6.28 -11.85 -9.31
C HIS A 21 -6.77 -11.02 -8.12
N SER A 22 -5.96 -10.93 -7.06
CA SER A 22 -6.35 -10.28 -5.81
C SER A 22 -5.16 -9.80 -4.99
N GLU A 23 -5.45 -8.90 -4.04
CA GLU A 23 -4.49 -8.44 -3.02
C GLU A 23 -4.02 -9.61 -2.14
N GLN A 24 -4.92 -10.57 -1.85
CA GLN A 24 -4.64 -11.78 -1.07
C GLN A 24 -3.67 -12.72 -1.80
N GLU A 25 -3.78 -12.84 -3.13
CA GLU A 25 -2.85 -13.64 -3.91
C GLU A 25 -1.42 -13.05 -3.83
N ILE A 26 -1.29 -11.73 -3.96
CA ILE A 26 -0.01 -11.03 -3.80
C ILE A 26 0.55 -11.28 -2.40
N GLN A 27 -0.28 -11.14 -1.36
CA GLN A 27 0.11 -11.41 0.02
C GLN A 27 0.66 -12.82 0.18
N MET A 28 -0.05 -13.85 -0.30
CA MET A 28 0.38 -15.24 -0.18
C MET A 28 1.67 -15.54 -0.93
N LEU A 29 1.80 -15.07 -2.18
CA LEU A 29 2.98 -15.28 -3.00
C LEU A 29 4.19 -14.53 -2.44
N LEU A 30 4.01 -13.29 -1.99
CA LEU A 30 5.08 -12.49 -1.38
C LEU A 30 5.54 -13.10 -0.05
N VAL A 31 4.62 -13.61 0.79
CA VAL A 31 4.99 -14.33 2.02
C VAL A 31 5.83 -15.56 1.71
N GLN A 32 5.44 -16.35 0.70
CA GLN A 32 6.22 -17.50 0.26
C GLN A 32 7.62 -17.08 -0.21
N HIS A 33 7.71 -16.03 -1.04
CA HIS A 33 8.98 -15.48 -1.51
C HIS A 33 9.88 -15.06 -0.34
N LEU A 34 9.35 -14.25 0.59
CA LEU A 34 10.09 -13.78 1.77
C LEU A 34 10.55 -14.95 2.67
N ARG A 35 9.73 -15.98 2.88
CA ARG A 35 10.14 -17.19 3.62
C ARG A 35 11.28 -17.93 2.93
N ASN A 36 11.22 -18.04 1.60
CA ASN A 36 12.23 -18.76 0.81
C ASN A 36 13.60 -18.07 0.82
N THR A 37 13.68 -16.78 1.16
CA THR A 37 14.98 -16.09 1.36
C THR A 37 15.80 -16.68 2.50
N GLY A 38 15.15 -17.29 3.51
CA GLY A 38 15.80 -17.79 4.72
C GLY A 38 16.28 -16.71 5.70
N GLU A 39 16.06 -15.43 5.40
CA GLU A 39 16.57 -14.29 6.19
C GLU A 39 15.75 -13.98 7.44
N TYR A 40 14.48 -14.36 7.45
CA TYR A 40 13.54 -14.03 8.52
C TYR A 40 13.31 -15.23 9.45
N SER A 41 13.35 -14.95 10.75
CA SER A 41 12.99 -15.92 11.78
C SER A 41 11.51 -16.27 11.73
N ASN A 42 10.66 -15.34 11.27
CA ASN A 42 9.25 -15.60 11.00
C ASN A 42 8.68 -14.61 9.97
N VAL A 43 7.61 -15.03 9.28
CA VAL A 43 6.78 -14.18 8.40
C VAL A 43 5.32 -14.44 8.76
N PHE A 44 4.70 -13.43 9.39
CA PHE A 44 3.30 -13.43 9.80
C PHE A 44 2.41 -12.86 8.69
N ILE A 45 1.16 -13.30 8.67
CA ILE A 45 0.12 -12.87 7.71
C ILE A 45 -1.07 -12.39 8.54
N GLU A 46 -1.76 -11.32 8.10
CA GLU A 46 -2.91 -10.75 8.82
C GLU A 46 -2.59 -10.46 10.29
N TYR A 47 -1.48 -9.76 10.54
CA TYR A 47 -0.97 -9.52 11.88
C TYR A 47 -1.89 -8.57 12.64
N TYR A 48 -2.59 -9.13 13.62
CA TYR A 48 -3.58 -8.42 14.42
C TYR A 48 -2.93 -7.47 15.42
N VAL A 49 -3.32 -6.19 15.38
CA VAL A 49 -2.94 -5.20 16.39
C VAL A 49 -4.19 -4.47 16.91
N PRO A 50 -4.49 -4.52 18.21
CA PRO A 50 -5.54 -3.70 18.81
C PRO A 50 -5.22 -2.21 18.69
N VAL A 51 -6.21 -1.40 18.27
CA VAL A 51 -6.03 0.06 18.11
C VAL A 51 -5.73 0.75 19.45
N GLU A 52 -6.20 0.19 20.57
CA GLU A 52 -5.91 0.70 21.92
C GLU A 52 -4.41 0.69 22.29
N ASN A 53 -3.60 -0.10 21.56
CA ASN A 53 -2.15 -0.11 21.72
C ASN A 53 -1.43 0.89 20.80
N LEU A 54 -2.16 1.65 19.98
CA LEU A 54 -1.61 2.64 19.07
C LEU A 54 -1.81 4.06 19.62
N ASN A 55 -0.73 4.82 19.69
CA ASN A 55 -0.81 6.22 20.09
C ASN A 55 -1.45 7.07 18.99
N LEU A 56 -2.34 8.00 19.35
CA LEU A 56 -2.87 9.04 18.44
C LEU A 56 -3.56 8.49 17.17
N TYR A 57 -4.26 7.37 17.26
CA TYR A 57 -4.95 6.76 16.11
C TYR A 57 -6.19 7.58 15.67
N PRO A 58 -6.21 8.18 14.46
CA PRO A 58 -7.26 9.13 14.07
C PRO A 58 -8.57 8.47 13.61
N TRP A 59 -8.56 7.17 13.28
CA TRP A 59 -9.74 6.46 12.76
C TRP A 59 -10.57 5.83 13.89
N VAL A 60 -11.36 6.65 14.56
CA VAL A 60 -12.12 6.32 15.80
C VAL A 60 -13.10 5.15 15.69
N ASN A 61 -13.52 4.76 14.49
CA ASN A 61 -14.46 3.65 14.28
C ASN A 61 -13.77 2.29 14.16
N GLU A 62 -12.44 2.25 14.11
CA GLU A 62 -11.69 1.01 14.00
C GLU A 62 -11.21 0.54 15.36
N ARG A 63 -11.42 -0.73 15.66
CA ARG A 63 -10.97 -1.36 16.92
C ARG A 63 -9.69 -2.18 16.76
N LYS A 64 -9.33 -2.49 15.52
CA LYS A 64 -8.16 -3.29 15.17
C LYS A 64 -7.58 -2.82 13.84
N ILE A 65 -6.29 -3.06 13.67
CA ILE A 65 -5.65 -3.15 12.36
C ILE A 65 -5.23 -4.61 12.12
N SER A 66 -5.29 -5.03 10.85
CA SER A 66 -4.71 -6.28 10.38
C SER A 66 -3.65 -5.85 9.38
N ILE A 67 -2.38 -6.04 9.75
CA ILE A 67 -1.27 -5.69 8.87
C ILE A 67 -1.08 -6.87 7.91
N ASP A 68 -1.02 -6.61 6.61
CA ASP A 68 -1.02 -7.68 5.61
C ASP A 68 0.12 -8.69 5.85
N ILE A 69 1.35 -8.19 6.06
CA ILE A 69 2.53 -9.02 6.35
C ILE A 69 3.36 -8.36 7.45
N VAL A 70 3.90 -9.16 8.37
CA VAL A 70 4.96 -8.72 9.29
C VAL A 70 6.12 -9.70 9.19
N VAL A 71 7.31 -9.20 8.85
CA VAL A 71 8.54 -9.99 8.92
C VAL A 71 9.23 -9.77 10.26
N ASN A 72 9.85 -10.82 10.80
CA ASN A 72 10.63 -10.77 12.03
C ASN A 72 12.02 -11.33 11.78
N ARG A 73 13.04 -10.55 12.12
CA ARG A 73 14.43 -11.00 12.16
C ARG A 73 15.04 -10.67 13.51
N GLN A 74 15.46 -11.70 14.25
CA GLN A 74 16.13 -11.53 15.54
C GLN A 74 15.38 -10.61 16.51
N ASN A 75 14.05 -10.76 16.60
CA ASN A 75 13.16 -9.98 17.47
C ASN A 75 12.96 -8.50 17.06
N VAL A 76 13.40 -8.12 15.87
CA VAL A 76 13.02 -6.85 15.21
C VAL A 76 11.94 -7.15 14.17
N PHE A 77 10.89 -6.33 14.16
CA PHE A 77 9.72 -6.50 13.31
C PHE A 77 9.64 -5.40 12.26
N LEU A 78 9.18 -5.75 11.05
CA LEU A 78 8.88 -4.80 9.99
C LEU A 78 7.49 -5.09 9.42
N PRO A 79 6.53 -4.14 9.55
CA PRO A 79 5.23 -4.25 8.93
C PRO A 79 5.29 -3.92 7.43
N ILE A 80 4.47 -4.61 6.64
CA ILE A 80 4.34 -4.44 5.20
C ILE A 80 2.83 -4.44 4.88
N GLU A 81 2.35 -3.37 4.25
CA GLU A 81 0.97 -3.21 3.82
C GLU A 81 0.91 -3.23 2.29
N ILE A 82 -0.10 -3.87 1.72
CA ILE A 82 -0.28 -4.09 0.29
C ILE A 82 -1.54 -3.39 -0.16
N LYS A 83 -1.48 -2.77 -1.33
CA LYS A 83 -2.64 -2.26 -2.06
C LYS A 83 -2.56 -2.69 -3.50
N TYR A 84 -3.52 -3.48 -3.94
CA TYR A 84 -3.66 -3.86 -5.34
C TYR A 84 -4.92 -3.26 -5.92
N LYS A 85 -4.77 -2.40 -6.93
CA LYS A 85 -5.89 -1.74 -7.62
C LYS A 85 -5.73 -1.92 -9.11
N THR A 86 -6.85 -2.04 -9.81
CA THR A 86 -6.85 -2.52 -11.19
C THR A 86 -7.76 -1.67 -12.05
N LYS A 87 -7.36 -1.48 -13.29
CA LYS A 87 -8.22 -1.11 -14.40
C LYS A 87 -8.65 -2.40 -15.11
N GLN A 88 -9.84 -2.38 -15.68
CA GLN A 88 -10.38 -3.52 -16.40
C GLN A 88 -9.40 -4.00 -17.48
N GLN A 89 -9.11 -5.30 -17.50
CA GLN A 89 -8.25 -5.93 -18.48
C GLN A 89 -8.72 -7.37 -18.74
N ILE A 90 -8.73 -7.79 -20.00
CA ILE A 90 -8.97 -9.18 -20.39
C ILE A 90 -7.62 -9.84 -20.61
N LEU A 91 -7.43 -11.00 -20.01
CA LEU A 91 -6.17 -11.72 -19.97
C LEU A 91 -6.43 -13.14 -20.47
N ASN A 92 -5.53 -13.68 -21.32
CA ASN A 92 -5.61 -15.08 -21.70
C ASN A 92 -4.86 -15.91 -20.66
N GLU A 93 -5.54 -16.86 -20.04
CA GLU A 93 -5.00 -17.72 -19.00
C GLU A 93 -5.18 -19.20 -19.31
N PHE A 94 -4.31 -20.02 -18.73
CA PHE A 94 -4.40 -21.46 -18.82
C PHE A 94 -5.12 -22.03 -17.59
N ILE A 95 -6.45 -22.06 -17.63
CA ILE A 95 -7.27 -22.55 -16.53
C ILE A 95 -7.50 -24.05 -16.71
N PHE A 96 -6.98 -24.85 -15.78
CA PHE A 96 -7.09 -26.33 -15.79
C PHE A 96 -6.68 -27.01 -17.10
N GLY A 97 -5.76 -26.41 -17.87
CA GLY A 97 -5.32 -26.99 -19.14
C GLY A 97 -5.92 -26.35 -20.38
N GLU A 98 -6.79 -25.35 -20.22
CA GLU A 98 -7.51 -24.70 -21.32
C GLU A 98 -7.20 -23.20 -21.37
N GLU A 99 -6.98 -22.67 -22.58
CA GLU A 99 -6.86 -21.24 -22.79
C GLU A 99 -8.24 -20.56 -22.68
N LEU A 100 -8.42 -19.78 -21.63
CA LEU A 100 -9.65 -19.04 -21.35
C LEU A 100 -9.36 -17.56 -21.13
N ASN A 101 -10.29 -16.71 -21.56
CA ASN A 101 -10.24 -15.30 -21.24
C ASN A 101 -10.74 -15.07 -19.80
N VAL A 102 -9.88 -14.47 -18.98
CA VAL A 102 -10.19 -14.05 -17.61
C VAL A 102 -10.26 -12.53 -17.57
N GLU A 103 -11.29 -12.01 -16.90
CA GLU A 103 -11.44 -10.58 -16.70
C GLU A 103 -10.91 -10.16 -15.34
N LEU A 104 -9.94 -9.24 -15.35
CA LEU A 104 -9.56 -8.48 -14.17
C LEU A 104 -10.51 -7.29 -14.04
N HIS A 105 -11.31 -7.24 -12.97
CA HIS A 105 -12.31 -6.20 -12.79
C HIS A 105 -11.69 -4.82 -12.44
N GLU A 106 -12.40 -3.74 -12.75
CA GLU A 106 -11.96 -2.37 -12.42
C GLU A 106 -12.26 -1.98 -10.97
N HIS A 107 -11.27 -1.37 -10.32
CA HIS A 107 -11.36 -0.70 -9.03
C HIS A 107 -11.41 0.82 -9.19
N GLY A 108 -12.58 1.35 -9.60
CA GLY A 108 -12.73 2.74 -10.04
C GLY A 108 -12.60 3.85 -8.98
N ALA A 109 -12.55 3.53 -7.68
CA ALA A 109 -12.52 4.49 -6.57
C ALA A 109 -11.11 5.11 -6.34
N LYS A 110 -10.50 5.68 -7.39
CA LYS A 110 -9.11 6.18 -7.38
C LYS A 110 -8.81 7.14 -6.23
N ASN A 111 -9.71 8.09 -5.96
CA ASN A 111 -9.51 9.14 -4.96
C ASN A 111 -9.39 8.54 -3.55
N GLU A 112 -10.29 7.62 -3.23
CA GLU A 112 -10.30 6.86 -1.98
C GLU A 112 -9.11 5.89 -1.89
N ASN A 113 -8.74 5.23 -2.99
CA ASN A 113 -7.59 4.34 -3.02
C ASN A 113 -6.27 5.07 -2.71
N CYS A 114 -6.10 6.28 -3.23
CA CYS A 114 -4.99 7.17 -2.89
C CYS A 114 -4.98 7.52 -1.39
N TYR A 115 -6.15 7.84 -0.81
CA TYR A 115 -6.27 8.07 0.63
C TYR A 115 -5.87 6.83 1.44
N TYR A 116 -6.36 5.65 1.06
CA TYR A 116 -6.07 4.40 1.76
C TYR A 116 -4.58 4.05 1.74
N PHE A 117 -3.87 4.32 0.63
CA PHE A 117 -2.42 4.18 0.58
C PHE A 117 -1.72 5.02 1.66
N TRP A 118 -2.02 6.33 1.72
CA TRP A 118 -1.40 7.21 2.72
C TRP A 118 -1.83 6.89 4.16
N LYS A 119 -3.04 6.34 4.33
CA LYS A 119 -3.49 5.81 5.61
C LYS A 119 -2.63 4.64 6.07
N ASP A 120 -2.28 3.72 5.18
CA ASP A 120 -1.41 2.59 5.52
C ASP A 120 0.04 3.04 5.77
N VAL A 121 0.54 4.02 5.02
CA VAL A 121 1.81 4.72 5.35
C VAL A 121 1.75 5.30 6.77
N LYS A 122 0.64 5.97 7.11
CA LYS A 122 0.47 6.53 8.46
C LYS A 122 0.37 5.45 9.53
N ARG A 123 -0.30 4.33 9.27
CA ARG A 123 -0.37 3.19 10.21
C ARG A 123 1.02 2.66 10.53
N ASN A 124 1.90 2.54 9.53
CA ASN A 124 3.30 2.18 9.72
C ASN A 124 4.05 3.16 10.64
N GLU A 125 3.83 4.47 10.50
CA GLU A 125 4.43 5.45 11.42
C GLU A 125 3.89 5.30 12.86
N LEU A 126 2.61 5.00 13.02
CA LEU A 126 2.00 4.81 14.34
C LEU A 126 2.53 3.54 15.01
N LEU A 127 2.74 2.47 14.25
CA LEU A 127 3.35 1.23 14.71
C LEU A 127 4.77 1.47 15.21
N LEU A 128 5.61 2.14 14.41
CA LEU A 128 6.97 2.52 14.78
C LEU A 128 7.00 3.30 16.11
N ASN A 129 6.08 4.24 16.29
CA ASN A 129 6.02 5.06 17.50
C ASN A 129 5.34 4.39 18.70
N SER A 130 4.71 3.22 18.52
CA SER A 130 3.98 2.52 19.58
C SER A 130 4.71 1.27 20.09
N PHE A 131 5.65 0.71 19.32
CA PHE A 131 6.32 -0.55 19.64
C PHE A 131 7.84 -0.47 19.54
N ASN A 132 8.54 -0.70 20.66
CA ASN A 132 10.01 -0.62 20.75
C ASN A 132 10.78 -1.66 19.92
N ARG A 133 10.09 -2.68 19.36
CA ARG A 133 10.71 -3.73 18.54
C ARG A 133 10.55 -3.49 17.04
N ILE A 134 9.97 -2.35 16.65
CA ILE A 134 9.96 -1.85 15.29
C ILE A 134 11.01 -0.73 15.26
N GLU A 135 12.10 -0.94 14.53
CA GLU A 135 13.25 -0.02 14.52
C GLU A 135 13.24 0.94 13.31
N GLU A 136 12.51 0.57 12.26
CA GLU A 136 12.40 1.33 11.01
C GLU A 136 10.91 1.45 10.63
N ASN A 137 10.56 2.49 9.86
CA ASN A 137 9.19 2.61 9.35
C ASN A 137 8.86 1.42 8.45
N GLY A 138 7.61 0.96 8.49
CA GLY A 138 7.14 -0.12 7.62
C GLY A 138 7.23 0.20 6.13
N LEU A 139 6.87 -0.80 5.32
CA LEU A 139 6.74 -0.67 3.87
C LEU A 139 5.27 -0.62 3.48
N THR A 140 4.88 0.31 2.61
CA THR A 140 3.56 0.33 2.00
C THR A 140 3.71 0.19 0.50
N LEU A 141 3.25 -0.95 -0.03
CA LEU A 141 3.33 -1.34 -1.43
C LEU A 141 2.01 -1.03 -2.14
N PHE A 142 2.07 -0.31 -3.24
CA PHE A 142 0.93 -0.12 -4.14
C PHE A 142 1.24 -0.70 -5.50
N ILE A 143 0.40 -1.61 -6.00
CA ILE A 143 0.52 -2.29 -7.29
C ILE A 143 -0.73 -1.97 -8.12
N THR A 144 -0.54 -1.69 -9.41
CA THR A 144 -1.65 -1.42 -10.32
C THR A 144 -1.31 -1.62 -11.79
N ASN A 145 -2.31 -1.90 -12.62
CA ASN A 145 -2.22 -1.76 -14.09
C ASN A 145 -2.86 -0.46 -14.61
N ASP A 146 -3.24 0.45 -13.70
CA ASP A 146 -3.82 1.73 -14.03
C ASP A 146 -2.78 2.85 -14.00
N ASP A 147 -2.20 3.13 -15.16
CA ASP A 147 -1.22 4.21 -15.36
C ASP A 147 -1.72 5.59 -14.95
N ARG A 148 -3.04 5.80 -14.81
CA ARG A 148 -3.61 7.07 -14.33
C ARG A 148 -3.09 7.43 -12.93
N TYR A 149 -2.67 6.48 -12.10
CA TYR A 149 -2.07 6.79 -10.79
C TYR A 149 -0.75 7.55 -10.89
N LYS A 150 0.03 7.37 -11.98
CA LYS A 150 1.28 8.13 -12.23
C LYS A 150 1.04 9.60 -12.55
N ASN A 151 -0.16 9.94 -13.01
CA ASN A 151 -0.47 11.29 -13.49
C ASN A 151 -0.81 12.22 -12.33
N GLU A 152 -0.31 13.44 -12.42
CA GLU A 152 -0.69 14.53 -11.51
C GLU A 152 -2.21 14.70 -11.45
N PRO A 153 -2.76 15.01 -10.27
CA PRO A 153 -4.16 15.34 -10.13
C PRO A 153 -4.47 16.62 -10.92
N ARG A 154 -5.70 16.75 -11.40
CA ARG A 154 -6.17 18.03 -11.95
C ARG A 154 -6.05 19.12 -10.88
N LYS A 155 -5.80 20.36 -11.31
CA LYS A 155 -5.75 21.53 -10.43
C LYS A 155 -7.00 21.58 -9.55
N PHE A 156 -6.81 21.81 -8.25
CA PHE A 156 -7.88 21.92 -7.24
C PHE A 156 -8.74 20.66 -7.10
N SER A 157 -8.21 19.48 -7.47
CA SER A 157 -8.91 18.23 -7.18
C SER A 157 -8.84 17.92 -5.69
N GLN A 158 -9.98 17.59 -5.08
CA GLN A 158 -10.07 17.37 -3.63
C GLN A 158 -9.09 16.31 -3.11
N TYR A 159 -8.74 15.31 -3.93
CA TYR A 159 -7.79 14.25 -3.54
C TYR A 159 -6.32 14.61 -3.81
N ALA A 160 -6.02 15.79 -4.37
CA ALA A 160 -4.66 16.14 -4.78
C ALA A 160 -3.61 15.97 -3.67
N PRO A 161 -3.89 16.34 -2.39
CA PRO A 161 -2.98 16.07 -1.27
C PRO A 161 -2.70 14.59 -1.04
N PHE A 162 -3.63 13.70 -1.41
CA PHE A 162 -3.48 12.24 -1.33
C PHE A 162 -2.98 11.60 -2.62
N SER A 163 -2.83 12.33 -3.73
CA SER A 163 -2.36 11.75 -4.99
C SER A 163 -1.04 10.99 -4.81
N ILE A 164 -0.80 9.98 -5.64
CA ILE A 164 0.43 9.18 -5.66
C ILE A 164 1.06 9.24 -7.05
N HIS A 165 1.11 10.44 -7.63
CA HIS A 165 1.68 10.65 -8.96
C HIS A 165 3.20 10.49 -8.95
N GLN A 166 3.79 10.23 -10.12
CA GLN A 166 5.22 10.05 -10.27
C GLN A 166 5.99 11.25 -9.74
N ASN A 167 7.07 11.01 -8.99
CA ASN A 167 7.94 12.03 -8.39
C ASN A 167 7.25 12.94 -7.38
N LYS A 168 6.06 12.59 -6.88
CA LYS A 168 5.47 13.33 -5.78
C LYS A 168 6.40 13.28 -4.58
N GLU A 169 6.73 14.44 -4.05
CA GLU A 169 7.46 14.60 -2.80
C GLU A 169 6.49 15.09 -1.71
N VAL A 170 6.66 14.54 -0.52
CA VAL A 170 5.89 14.89 0.67
C VAL A 170 6.90 15.18 1.77
N ASP A 171 6.89 16.42 2.26
CA ASP A 171 7.79 16.83 3.33
C ASP A 171 7.37 16.21 4.67
N ALA A 172 8.33 16.07 5.58
CA ALA A 172 8.07 15.68 6.96
C ALA A 172 7.07 16.64 7.62
N ASN A 173 6.19 16.11 8.47
CA ASN A 173 5.12 16.88 9.14
C ASN A 173 4.03 17.44 8.20
N THR A 174 3.93 16.94 6.95
CA THR A 174 2.85 17.33 6.04
C THR A 174 1.48 16.93 6.58
N GLN A 175 0.55 17.89 6.58
CA GLN A 175 -0.87 17.64 6.85
C GLN A 175 -1.57 17.09 5.60
N MET A 176 -2.08 15.87 5.70
CA MET A 176 -2.86 15.21 4.65
C MET A 176 -4.35 15.45 4.90
N SER A 177 -4.94 16.36 4.13
CA SER A 177 -6.36 16.71 4.19
C SER A 177 -6.97 16.82 2.78
N TRP A 178 -8.28 16.62 2.67
CA TRP A 178 -8.96 16.86 1.39
C TRP A 178 -8.88 18.35 1.03
N ASP A 179 -8.59 18.65 -0.23
CA ASP A 179 -8.55 20.02 -0.73
C ASP A 179 -9.98 20.54 -0.89
N GLU A 180 -10.37 21.53 -0.07
CA GLU A 180 -11.71 22.13 -0.08
C GLU A 180 -11.79 23.42 -0.93
N THR A 181 -10.75 23.75 -1.71
CA THR A 181 -10.70 24.96 -2.56
C THR A 181 -11.89 25.05 -3.51
N ASN A 182 -12.33 23.93 -4.07
CA ASN A 182 -13.48 23.84 -4.98
C ASN A 182 -14.77 23.36 -4.31
N GLY A 183 -14.88 23.51 -2.99
CA GLY A 183 -16.06 23.15 -2.22
C GLY A 183 -15.75 22.15 -1.11
N ALA A 184 -16.49 22.26 -0.02
CA ALA A 184 -16.37 21.39 1.14
C ALA A 184 -16.70 19.92 0.78
N ILE A 185 -16.01 18.99 1.44
CA ILE A 185 -16.46 17.58 1.44
C ILE A 185 -17.65 17.43 2.40
N SER A 186 -18.50 16.42 2.14
CA SER A 186 -19.62 16.13 3.05
C SER A 186 -19.12 15.69 4.43
N ASP A 187 -19.91 15.93 5.47
CA ASP A 187 -19.57 15.52 6.84
C ASP A 187 -19.39 14.00 6.98
N ASP A 188 -20.17 13.21 6.22
CA ASP A 188 -20.01 11.75 6.17
C ASP A 188 -18.64 11.37 5.60
N ARG A 189 -18.23 12.00 4.48
CA ARG A 189 -16.91 11.78 3.89
C ARG A 189 -15.80 12.20 4.85
N ARG A 190 -15.95 13.33 5.54
CA ARG A 190 -14.98 13.83 6.53
C ARG A 190 -14.81 12.87 7.70
N ARG A 191 -15.89 12.24 8.16
CA ARG A 191 -15.86 11.23 9.24
C ARG A 191 -15.23 9.92 8.78
N LYS A 192 -15.51 9.50 7.54
CA LYS A 192 -14.96 8.26 6.96
C LYS A 192 -13.48 8.40 6.58
N PHE A 193 -13.08 9.58 6.13
CA PHE A 193 -11.73 9.89 5.66
C PHE A 193 -11.16 11.10 6.41
N PRO A 194 -10.91 10.96 7.72
CA PRO A 194 -10.36 12.06 8.52
C PRO A 194 -8.97 12.47 8.00
N SER A 195 -8.61 13.72 8.23
CA SER A 195 -7.26 14.21 7.94
C SER A 195 -6.26 13.66 8.97
N PHE A 196 -4.99 13.60 8.60
CA PHE A 196 -3.89 13.16 9.48
C PHE A 196 -2.58 13.81 9.06
N SER A 197 -1.61 13.90 9.96
CA SER A 197 -0.26 14.39 9.64
C SER A 197 0.70 13.21 9.49
N LEU A 198 1.53 13.25 8.44
CA LEU A 198 2.67 12.35 8.29
C LEU A 198 3.84 12.89 9.09
N ILE A 199 4.65 12.02 9.69
CA ILE A 199 5.83 12.40 10.48
C ILE A 199 7.05 12.46 9.57
N ASN A 200 7.22 11.46 8.70
CA ASN A 200 8.38 11.36 7.82
C ASN A 200 8.16 12.04 6.47
N ALA A 201 9.25 12.29 5.77
CA ALA A 201 9.20 12.66 4.35
C ALA A 201 9.10 11.41 3.47
N TYR A 202 8.39 11.53 2.35
CA TYR A 202 8.19 10.44 1.40
C TYR A 202 8.36 10.92 -0.04
N LYS A 203 8.78 10.00 -0.91
CA LYS A 203 8.86 10.23 -2.35
C LYS A 203 8.21 9.09 -3.09
N ILE A 204 7.23 9.40 -3.94
CA ILE A 204 6.61 8.43 -4.82
C ILE A 204 7.50 8.22 -6.04
N SER A 205 7.88 6.99 -6.27
CA SER A 205 8.60 6.56 -7.47
C SER A 205 7.97 5.28 -8.00
N TRP A 206 7.28 5.36 -9.14
CA TRP A 206 6.73 4.18 -9.79
C TRP A 206 7.82 3.44 -10.55
N GLN A 207 7.72 2.12 -10.49
CA GLN A 207 8.58 1.17 -11.18
C GLN A 207 7.70 0.22 -12.00
N ASN A 208 8.25 -0.35 -13.06
CA ASN A 208 7.57 -1.38 -13.83
C ASN A 208 7.74 -2.74 -13.16
N MET A 209 6.69 -3.55 -13.19
CA MET A 209 6.78 -4.98 -12.90
C MET A 209 7.41 -5.74 -14.09
N GLY A 210 7.70 -7.02 -13.89
CA GLY A 210 8.03 -7.94 -15.00
C GLY A 210 6.85 -8.11 -15.97
N LEU A 211 5.64 -8.05 -15.43
CA LEU A 211 4.41 -8.07 -16.19
C LEU A 211 4.13 -6.75 -16.91
N GLU A 212 3.84 -6.83 -18.21
CA GLU A 212 3.56 -5.67 -19.05
C GLU A 212 2.38 -4.83 -18.53
N ASN A 213 2.50 -3.51 -18.63
CA ASN A 213 1.50 -2.53 -18.20
C ASN A 213 1.13 -2.56 -16.72
N HIS A 214 1.92 -3.26 -15.89
CA HIS A 214 1.79 -3.25 -14.44
C HIS A 214 2.95 -2.50 -13.81
N ILE A 215 2.61 -1.68 -12.81
CA ILE A 215 3.53 -0.79 -12.12
C ILE A 215 3.33 -0.91 -10.61
N PHE A 216 4.36 -0.55 -9.86
CA PHE A 216 4.28 -0.49 -8.42
C PHE A 216 5.08 0.67 -7.84
N THR A 217 4.76 1.06 -6.60
CA THR A 217 5.57 1.98 -5.80
C THR A 217 5.59 1.51 -4.35
N ILE A 218 6.67 1.83 -3.63
CA ILE A 218 6.88 1.43 -2.24
C ILE A 218 7.26 2.69 -1.44
N CYS A 219 6.51 2.96 -0.38
CA CYS A 219 6.83 4.00 0.60
C CYS A 219 7.30 3.42 1.92
#